data_AF-A0A928CQ26-F1
#
_entry.id   AF-A0A928CQ26-F1
#
_cell.length_a   1.000
_cell.length_b   1.000
_cell.length_c   1.000
_cell.angle_alpha   90.00
_cell.angle_beta   90.00
_cell.angle_gamma   90.00
#
_symmetry.space_group_name_H-M   'P 1'
#
loop_
_entity.id
_entity.type
_entity.pdbx_description
1 polymer ?
#
loop_
_entity_poly.entity_id
_entity_poly.type
_entity_poly.pdbx_seq_one_letter_code
_entity_poly.pdbx_strand_id
1 'polypeptide(L)'
;MKNKRILQYLGIMLFGVLAFFIGFYCGTDDYKSDLIAVKHIDGKYGKAFYGVEVFGKDAGNRIEIYARIHIGGVDKFYYHDCGKIGIAFNWQEAKEKFGNISFDGSVLSIGNTYSIKKEKYENHR
;
A
#
# COMPACT_ATOMS: atom_id res chain seq x y z
N MET A 1 46.66 0.32 -34.50
CA MET A 1 46.28 0.01 -33.10
C MET A 1 45.27 0.99 -32.47
N LYS A 2 45.30 2.30 -32.76
CA LYS A 2 44.35 3.30 -32.20
C LYS A 2 42.86 3.03 -32.53
N ASN A 3 42.55 2.61 -33.76
CA ASN A 3 41.15 2.46 -34.22
C ASN A 3 40.38 1.32 -33.53
N LYS A 4 41.08 0.25 -33.10
CA LYS A 4 40.44 -0.86 -32.37
C LYS A 4 39.99 -0.46 -30.96
N ARG A 5 40.73 0.44 -30.31
CA ARG A 5 40.37 0.96 -28.97
C ARG A 5 39.14 1.87 -29.04
N ILE A 6 39.06 2.74 -30.07
CA ILE A 6 37.91 3.63 -30.28
C ILE A 6 36.62 2.82 -30.52
N LEU A 7 36.70 1.75 -31.33
CA LEU A 7 35.56 0.87 -31.60
C LEU A 7 35.10 0.11 -30.33
N GLN A 8 36.03 -0.28 -29.46
CA GLN A 8 35.71 -0.88 -28.15
C GLN A 8 35.01 0.11 -27.21
N TYR A 9 35.50 1.36 -27.12
CA TYR A 9 34.85 2.38 -26.29
C TYR A 9 33.45 2.73 -26.79
N LEU A 10 33.26 2.80 -28.11
CA LEU A 10 31.93 2.99 -28.71
C LEU A 10 30.99 1.83 -28.38
N GLY A 11 31.46 0.58 -28.44
CA GLY A 11 30.67 -0.59 -28.08
C GLY A 11 30.24 -0.59 -26.61
N ILE A 12 31.15 -0.25 -25.68
CA ILE A 12 30.84 -0.16 -24.25
C ILE A 12 29.85 0.97 -23.98
N MET A 13 30.03 2.13 -24.62
CA MET A 13 29.12 3.27 -24.47
C MET A 13 27.73 2.93 -25.00
N LEU A 14 27.63 2.28 -26.16
CA LEU A 14 26.35 1.86 -26.74
C LEU A 14 25.63 0.85 -25.83
N PHE A 15 26.38 -0.11 -25.26
CA PHE A 15 25.84 -1.10 -24.35
C PHE A 15 25.38 -0.48 -23.02
N GLY A 16 26.13 0.49 -22.49
CA GLY A 16 25.74 1.23 -21.29
C GLY A 16 24.48 2.07 -21.49
N VAL A 17 24.35 2.73 -22.65
CA VAL A 17 23.15 3.49 -23.02
C VAL A 17 21.94 2.55 -23.17
N LEU A 18 22.11 1.41 -23.85
CA LEU A 18 21.05 0.43 -24.00
C LEU A 18 20.61 -0.15 -22.64
N ALA A 19 21.55 -0.50 -21.77
CA ALA A 19 21.26 -0.98 -20.42
C ALA A 19 20.54 0.07 -19.57
N PHE A 20 20.89 1.35 -19.71
CA PHE A 20 20.19 2.45 -19.05
C PHE A 20 18.72 2.56 -19.51
N PHE A 21 18.46 2.49 -20.82
CA PHE A 21 17.09 2.54 -21.34
C PHE A 21 16.27 1.28 -20.99
N ILE A 22 16.88 0.10 -20.97
CA ILE A 22 16.22 -1.14 -20.51
C ILE A 22 15.89 -1.04 -19.02
N GLY A 23 16.83 -0.58 -18.19
CA GLY A 23 16.59 -0.36 -16.76
C GLY A 23 15.51 0.68 -16.50
N PHE A 24 15.46 1.75 -17.29
CA PHE A 24 14.41 2.77 -17.20
C PHE A 24 13.04 2.24 -17.66
N TYR A 25 13.00 1.38 -18.68
CA TYR A 25 11.77 0.77 -19.19
C TYR A 25 11.23 -0.33 -18.27
N CYS A 26 12.10 -1.15 -17.67
CA CYS A 26 11.70 -2.19 -16.72
C CYS A 26 11.48 -1.66 -15.30
N GLY A 27 12.00 -0.47 -14.96
CA GLY A 27 11.83 0.16 -13.64
C GLY A 27 10.48 0.86 -13.44
N THR A 28 9.63 0.91 -14.47
CA THR A 28 8.26 1.43 -14.38
C THR A 28 7.25 0.31 -14.14
N ASP A 29 7.58 -0.66 -13.28
CA ASP A 29 6.50 -1.39 -12.61
C ASP A 29 5.64 -0.34 -11.93
N ASP A 30 4.40 -0.24 -12.40
CA ASP A 30 3.34 0.61 -11.88
C ASP A 30 3.14 0.31 -10.39
N TYR A 31 4.02 0.85 -9.54
CA TYR A 31 3.77 1.01 -8.12
C TYR A 31 2.75 2.14 -7.99
N LYS A 32 1.56 1.92 -8.54
CA LYS A 32 0.37 2.64 -8.15
C LYS A 32 0.18 2.24 -6.69
N SER A 33 0.71 3.08 -5.82
CA SER A 33 0.47 2.99 -4.38
C SER A 33 -1.04 3.16 -4.18
N ASP A 34 -1.76 2.06 -4.29
CA ASP A 34 -3.17 1.91 -3.95
C ASP A 34 -3.41 2.23 -2.47
N LEU A 35 -2.36 2.33 -1.67
CA LEU A 35 -2.39 2.75 -0.29
C LEU A 35 -2.92 4.17 -0.14
N ILE A 36 -3.99 4.30 0.64
CA ILE A 36 -4.63 5.58 0.99
C ILE A 36 -4.15 6.03 2.36
N ALA A 37 -4.17 5.12 3.34
CA ALA A 37 -3.74 5.42 4.69
C ALA A 37 -3.30 4.15 5.43
N VAL A 38 -2.37 4.33 6.37
CA VAL A 38 -1.95 3.30 7.31
C VAL A 38 -1.86 3.89 8.71
N LYS A 39 -2.26 3.12 9.72
CA LYS A 39 -2.10 3.52 11.12
C LYS A 39 -1.90 2.32 12.03
N HIS A 40 -0.93 2.44 12.93
CA HIS A 40 -0.79 1.47 14.03
C HIS A 40 -1.71 1.85 15.19
N ILE A 41 -2.38 0.85 15.76
CA ILE A 41 -3.29 1.00 16.89
C ILE A 41 -2.97 -0.01 17.98
N ASP A 42 -3.53 0.22 19.17
CA ASP A 42 -3.35 -0.66 20.32
C ASP A 42 -4.39 -1.77 20.32
N GLY A 43 -3.99 -2.98 20.73
CA GLY A 43 -4.90 -4.10 20.82
C GLY A 43 -4.57 -5.08 21.95
N LYS A 44 -5.15 -6.27 21.91
CA LYS A 44 -5.00 -7.33 22.91
C LYS A 44 -3.54 -7.74 23.15
N TYR A 45 -2.72 -7.73 22.09
CA TYR A 45 -1.30 -8.10 22.16
C TYR A 45 -0.37 -6.95 22.60
N GLY A 46 -0.90 -5.75 22.83
CA GLY A 46 -0.14 -4.60 23.27
C GLY A 46 -0.23 -3.42 22.32
N LYS A 47 0.59 -2.40 22.62
CA LYS A 47 0.59 -1.14 21.87
C LYS A 47 1.21 -1.29 20.49
N ALA A 48 0.58 -0.73 19.47
CA ALA A 48 1.02 -0.78 18.08
C ALA A 48 1.20 -2.18 17.44
N PHE A 49 0.62 -3.24 18.01
CA PHE A 49 0.64 -4.60 17.42
C PHE A 49 -0.40 -4.81 16.31
N TYR A 50 -1.16 -3.77 16.00
CA TYR A 50 -2.26 -3.80 15.05
C TYR A 50 -2.03 -2.71 14.00
N GLY A 51 -1.96 -3.09 12.74
CA GLY A 51 -1.78 -2.19 11.61
C GLY A 51 -3.05 -2.09 10.79
N VAL A 52 -3.68 -0.92 10.75
CA VAL A 52 -4.84 -0.66 9.89
C VAL A 52 -4.33 -0.17 8.55
N GLU A 53 -4.69 -0.87 7.49
CA GLU A 53 -4.36 -0.56 6.11
C GLU A 53 -5.63 -0.23 5.34
N VAL A 54 -5.63 0.91 4.64
CA VAL A 54 -6.72 1.35 3.77
C VAL A 54 -6.16 1.53 2.37
N PHE A 55 -6.77 0.88 1.40
CA PHE A 55 -6.28 0.88 0.03
C PHE A 55 -7.42 0.91 -0.98
N GLY A 56 -7.16 1.52 -2.14
CA GLY A 56 -8.07 1.56 -3.27
C GLY A 56 -7.79 0.43 -4.26
N LYS A 57 -8.79 0.11 -5.08
CA LYS A 57 -8.61 -0.67 -6.31
C LYS A 57 -9.32 0.07 -7.43
N ASP A 58 -8.62 0.30 -8.53
CA ASP A 58 -9.22 0.90 -9.72
C ASP A 58 -10.29 -0.06 -10.30
N ALA A 59 -11.51 0.45 -10.45
CA ALA A 59 -12.65 -0.25 -11.03
C ALA A 59 -13.18 0.48 -12.28
N GLY A 60 -12.28 1.12 -13.03
CA GLY A 60 -12.53 1.73 -14.32
C GLY A 60 -13.03 3.18 -14.21
N ASN A 61 -14.24 3.38 -13.68
CA ASN A 61 -14.83 4.72 -13.53
C ASN A 61 -14.86 5.22 -12.08
N ARG A 62 -14.31 4.44 -11.16
CA ARG A 62 -14.29 4.69 -9.71
C ARG A 62 -13.20 3.86 -9.07
N ILE A 63 -12.91 4.19 -7.83
CA ILE A 63 -11.99 3.47 -6.97
C ILE A 63 -12.81 2.80 -5.88
N GLU A 64 -12.66 1.48 -5.76
CA GLU A 64 -13.23 0.73 -4.65
C GLU A 64 -12.28 0.75 -3.46
N ILE A 65 -12.79 1.08 -2.28
CA ILE A 65 -11.98 1.26 -1.09
C ILE A 65 -12.13 0.04 -0.20
N TYR A 66 -11.00 -0.55 0.19
CA TYR A 66 -10.90 -1.72 1.04
C TYR A 66 -10.10 -1.39 2.29
N ALA A 67 -10.34 -2.14 3.36
CA ALA A 67 -9.54 -2.05 4.57
C ALA A 67 -9.17 -3.42 5.11
N ARG A 68 -8.01 -3.49 5.75
CA ARG A 68 -7.52 -4.66 6.48
C ARG A 68 -6.94 -4.21 7.81
N ILE A 69 -7.10 -5.05 8.82
CA ILE A 69 -6.47 -4.86 10.11
C ILE A 69 -5.47 -6.01 10.25
N HIS A 70 -4.20 -5.70 10.01
CA HIS A 70 -3.08 -6.59 10.28
C HIS A 70 -2.91 -6.70 11.78
N ILE A 71 -2.71 -7.90 12.25
CA ILE A 71 -2.58 -8.19 13.67
C ILE A 71 -1.49 -9.22 13.82
N GLY A 72 -0.51 -8.95 14.67
CA GLY A 72 0.55 -9.91 14.86
C GLY A 72 1.66 -9.43 15.77
N GLY A 73 2.13 -10.38 16.59
CA GLY A 73 3.46 -10.33 17.19
C GLY A 73 4.47 -11.11 16.34
N VAL A 74 5.71 -11.17 16.83
CA VAL A 74 6.94 -11.58 16.10
C VAL A 74 6.81 -12.89 15.31
N ASP A 75 5.92 -13.81 15.70
CA ASP A 75 5.89 -15.18 15.18
C ASP A 75 4.67 -15.51 14.29
N LYS A 76 3.64 -14.65 14.22
CA LYS A 76 2.41 -14.88 13.44
C LYS A 76 1.81 -13.58 12.92
N PHE A 77 1.79 -13.43 11.61
CA PHE A 77 1.03 -12.37 10.91
C PHE A 77 -0.31 -12.93 10.44
N TYR A 78 -1.39 -12.38 10.96
CA TYR A 78 -2.73 -12.59 10.43
C TYR A 78 -3.37 -11.23 10.18
N TYR A 79 -4.47 -11.22 9.42
CA TYR A 79 -5.23 -10.00 9.22
C TYR A 79 -6.72 -10.30 9.31
N HIS A 80 -7.47 -9.33 9.84
CA HIS A 80 -8.90 -9.27 9.71
C HIS A 80 -9.23 -8.49 8.44
N ASP A 81 -9.94 -9.13 7.51
CA ASP A 81 -10.41 -8.48 6.29
C ASP A 81 -11.70 -7.71 6.58
N CYS A 82 -11.65 -6.38 6.48
CA CYS A 82 -12.84 -5.53 6.62
C CYS A 82 -13.68 -5.50 5.33
N GLY A 83 -13.16 -6.05 4.23
CA GLY A 83 -13.78 -6.04 2.93
C GLY A 83 -13.82 -4.65 2.31
N LYS A 84 -14.79 -4.45 1.40
CA LYS A 84 -15.05 -3.17 0.75
C LYS A 84 -15.75 -2.23 1.72
N ILE A 85 -15.10 -1.12 2.05
CA ILE A 85 -15.60 -0.11 3.00
C ILE A 85 -16.21 1.11 2.30
N GLY A 86 -16.03 1.24 0.99
CA GLY A 86 -16.62 2.35 0.24
C GLY A 86 -16.18 2.43 -1.22
N ILE A 87 -16.49 3.58 -1.82
CA ILE A 87 -16.11 3.95 -3.18
C ILE A 87 -15.73 5.45 -3.23
N ALA A 88 -14.89 5.81 -4.18
CA ALA A 88 -14.56 7.20 -4.54
C ALA A 88 -14.50 7.34 -6.07
N PHE A 89 -14.76 8.53 -6.61
CA PHE A 89 -14.66 8.81 -8.04
C PHE A 89 -13.22 9.01 -8.51
N ASN A 90 -12.34 9.47 -7.61
CA ASN A 90 -10.93 9.67 -7.90
C ASN A 90 -10.07 9.52 -6.63
N TRP A 91 -8.74 9.46 -6.80
CA TRP A 91 -7.81 9.20 -5.71
C TRP A 91 -7.74 10.33 -4.67
N GLN A 92 -8.03 11.57 -5.09
CA GLN A 92 -8.09 12.70 -4.17
C GLN A 92 -9.28 12.54 -3.22
N GLU A 93 -10.46 12.28 -3.75
CA GLU A 93 -11.65 12.01 -2.95
C GLU A 93 -11.47 10.77 -2.06
N ALA A 94 -10.80 9.73 -2.55
CA ALA A 94 -10.48 8.55 -1.76
C ALA A 94 -9.64 8.92 -0.51
N LYS A 95 -8.63 9.78 -0.67
CA LYS A 95 -7.81 10.28 0.44
C LYS A 95 -8.58 11.20 1.38
N GLU A 96 -9.43 12.08 0.85
CA GLU A 96 -10.24 12.97 1.68
C GLU A 96 -11.26 12.19 2.52
N LYS A 97 -11.91 11.18 1.93
CA LYS A 97 -12.94 10.39 2.62
C LYS A 97 -12.39 9.31 3.54
N PHE A 98 -11.30 8.64 3.16
CA PHE A 98 -10.81 7.44 3.84
C PHE A 98 -9.37 7.57 4.37
N GLY A 99 -8.72 8.73 4.19
CA GLY A 99 -7.35 8.95 4.63
C GLY A 99 -7.18 9.19 6.13
N ASN A 100 -8.27 9.46 6.86
CA ASN A 100 -8.22 9.65 8.30
C ASN A 100 -8.60 8.35 9.04
N ILE A 101 -7.67 7.82 9.84
CA ILE A 101 -7.90 6.65 10.68
C ILE A 101 -7.85 7.09 12.15
N SER A 102 -8.93 6.87 12.89
CA SER A 102 -9.01 7.16 14.32
C SER A 102 -9.35 5.91 15.13
N PHE A 103 -8.82 5.84 16.34
CA PHE A 103 -9.04 4.73 17.25
C PHE A 103 -9.13 5.27 18.67
N ASP A 104 -10.21 4.96 19.38
CA ASP A 104 -10.48 5.45 20.73
C ASP A 104 -10.14 4.44 21.85
N GLY A 105 -9.58 3.28 21.48
CA GLY A 105 -9.35 2.15 22.39
C GLY A 105 -10.36 1.02 22.25
N SER A 106 -11.53 1.31 21.67
CA SER A 106 -12.67 0.39 21.54
C SER A 106 -13.25 0.32 20.12
N VAL A 107 -13.23 1.42 19.38
CA VAL A 107 -13.76 1.53 18.01
C VAL A 107 -12.68 2.11 17.11
N LEU A 108 -12.46 1.41 16.00
CA LEU A 108 -11.67 1.88 14.88
C LEU A 108 -12.62 2.54 13.88
N SER A 109 -12.31 3.77 13.48
CA SER A 109 -13.04 4.52 12.48
C SER A 109 -12.12 4.91 11.33
N ILE A 110 -12.61 4.72 10.10
CA ILE A 110 -11.93 5.09 8.86
C ILE A 110 -12.81 6.10 8.15
N GLY A 111 -12.34 7.35 8.12
CA GLY A 111 -13.13 8.47 7.67
C GLY A 111 -14.41 8.65 8.46
N ASN A 112 -15.44 9.13 7.76
CA ASN A 112 -16.81 9.22 8.29
C ASN A 112 -17.70 8.07 7.79
N THR A 113 -17.12 7.04 7.18
CA THR A 113 -17.87 6.05 6.40
C THR A 113 -17.86 4.67 7.03
N TYR A 114 -16.75 4.27 7.67
CA TYR A 114 -16.60 2.92 8.20
C TYR A 114 -16.18 2.95 9.66
N SER A 115 -16.81 2.11 10.47
CA SER A 115 -16.40 1.87 11.86
C SER A 115 -16.53 0.40 12.23
N ILE A 116 -15.61 -0.10 13.03
CA ILE A 116 -15.60 -1.47 13.54
C ILE A 116 -15.15 -1.50 15.00
N LYS A 117 -15.91 -2.22 15.83
CA LYS A 117 -15.55 -2.46 17.23
C LYS A 117 -14.37 -3.41 17.32
N LYS A 118 -13.48 -3.14 18.27
CA LYS A 118 -12.30 -3.94 18.60
C LYS A 118 -12.61 -5.43 18.77
N GLU A 119 -13.67 -5.72 19.50
CA GLU A 119 -14.15 -7.09 19.76
C GLU A 119 -14.42 -7.89 18.48
N LYS A 120 -14.80 -7.25 17.37
CA LYS A 120 -15.09 -7.96 16.11
C LYS A 120 -13.85 -8.51 15.44
N TYR A 121 -12.76 -7.74 15.44
CA TYR A 121 -11.52 -8.19 14.81
C TYR A 121 -10.61 -8.92 15.80
N GLU A 122 -10.87 -8.81 17.12
CA GLU A 122 -10.15 -9.54 18.19
C GLU A 122 -10.70 -10.93 18.55
N ASN A 123 -11.72 -11.43 17.85
CA ASN A 123 -12.37 -12.71 18.15
C ASN A 123 -11.59 -13.96 17.66
N HIS A 124 -10.29 -13.83 17.43
CA HIS A 124 -9.42 -14.96 17.11
C HIS A 124 -8.93 -15.60 18.42
N ARG A 125 -9.00 -16.94 18.47
CA ARG A 125 -8.52 -17.76 19.59
C ARG A 125 -7.00 -17.88 19.58
#